data_AF-A0A9X7Z523-F1
#
_entry.id   AF-A0A9X7Z523-F1
#
_cell.length_a   1.000
_cell.length_b   1.000
_cell.length_c   1.000
_cell.angle_alpha   90.00
_cell.angle_beta   90.00
_cell.angle_gamma   90.00
#
_symmetry.space_group_name_H-M   'P 1'
#
loop_
_entity.id
_entity.type
_entity.pdbx_description
1 polymer ?
#
loop_
_entity_poly.entity_id
_entity_poly.type
_entity_poly.pdbx_seq_one_letter_code
_entity_poly.pdbx_strand_id
1 'polypeptide(L)'
;MTANIPGQVQDAVDQYMELYQVSKQLDERMSALRKVIEPFMRDNEISAIRDRNRTGKVQLNVQERARMTARYTTYEVEQLSKLLEPHLIQRCLVEVVDKDKVEALSKLGELPADVIDYRTTSPTYSLTVRFEK
;
A
#
# COMPACT_ATOMS: atom_id res chain seq x y z
N MET A 1 18.78 15.69 -33.20
CA MET A 1 17.89 15.43 -34.35
C MET A 1 16.52 15.95 -33.98
N THR A 2 16.10 17.08 -34.55
CA THR A 2 14.75 17.61 -34.36
C THR A 2 13.80 16.79 -35.20
N ALA A 3 12.93 16.00 -34.56
CA ALA A 3 11.88 15.28 -35.27
C ALA A 3 10.95 16.30 -35.94
N ASN A 4 10.61 16.09 -37.21
CA ASN A 4 9.64 16.93 -37.91
C ASN A 4 8.23 16.50 -37.47
N ILE A 5 7.75 17.08 -36.37
CA ILE A 5 6.46 16.74 -35.77
C ILE A 5 5.35 17.49 -36.53
N PRO A 6 4.28 16.80 -37.00
CA PRO A 6 3.13 17.47 -37.61
C PRO A 6 2.47 18.46 -36.66
N GLY A 7 2.05 19.63 -37.17
CA GLY A 7 1.48 20.71 -36.34
C GLY A 7 0.30 20.27 -35.46
N GLN A 8 -0.62 19.44 -35.97
CA GLN A 8 -1.73 18.91 -35.18
C GLN A 8 -1.28 18.07 -33.97
N VAL A 9 -0.15 17.36 -34.08
CA VAL A 9 0.41 16.60 -32.96
C VAL A 9 1.03 17.56 -31.94
N GLN A 10 1.69 18.62 -32.40
CA GLN A 10 2.23 19.66 -31.53
C GLN A 10 1.11 20.37 -30.74
N ASP A 11 0.03 20.76 -31.41
CA ASP A 11 -1.15 21.39 -30.78
C ASP A 11 -1.78 20.46 -29.72
N ALA A 12 -1.87 19.16 -30.00
CA ALA A 12 -2.39 18.18 -29.05
C ALA A 12 -1.48 17.97 -27.84
N VAL A 13 -0.15 17.99 -28.04
CA VAL A 13 0.84 17.92 -26.96
C VAL A 13 0.75 19.16 -26.08
N ASP A 14 0.61 20.35 -26.68
CA ASP A 14 0.51 21.60 -25.93
C ASP A 14 -0.76 21.61 -25.05
N GLN A 15 -1.91 21.22 -25.60
CA GLN A 15 -3.16 21.06 -24.84
C GLN A 15 -3.05 20.01 -23.73
N TYR A 16 -2.38 18.89 -24.01
CA TYR A 16 -2.15 17.85 -23.01
C TYR A 16 -1.30 18.38 -21.84
N MET A 17 -0.23 19.12 -22.14
CA MET A 17 0.66 19.68 -21.14
C MET A 17 -0.07 20.69 -20.24
N GLU A 18 -0.93 21.54 -20.82
CA GLU A 18 -1.78 22.46 -20.06
C GLU A 18 -2.74 21.71 -19.11
N LEU A 19 -3.47 20.72 -19.63
CA LEU A 19 -4.39 19.91 -18.83
C LEU A 19 -3.68 19.13 -17.74
N TYR A 20 -2.49 18.61 -18.02
CA TYR A 20 -1.67 17.89 -17.05
C TYR A 20 -1.26 18.78 -15.88
N GLN A 21 -0.86 20.03 -16.15
CA GLN A 21 -0.52 20.99 -15.10
C GLN A 21 -1.72 21.30 -14.21
N VAL A 22 -2.89 21.51 -14.80
CA VAL A 22 -4.14 21.74 -14.05
C VAL A 22 -4.50 20.50 -13.21
N SER A 23 -4.43 19.30 -13.78
CA SER A 23 -4.69 18.05 -13.05
C SER A 23 -3.76 17.91 -11.85
N LYS A 24 -2.46 18.15 -12.05
CA LYS A 24 -1.47 18.03 -10.97
C LYS A 24 -1.77 19.00 -9.82
N GLN A 25 -2.13 20.24 -10.12
CA GLN A 25 -2.52 21.22 -9.09
C GLN A 25 -3.79 20.79 -8.34
N LEU A 26 -4.77 20.21 -9.05
CA LEU A 26 -5.98 19.67 -8.42
C LEU A 26 -5.64 18.47 -7.53
N ASP A 27 -4.79 17.56 -7.97
CA ASP A 27 -4.34 16.41 -7.20
C ASP A 27 -3.61 16.81 -5.92
N GLU A 28 -2.73 17.82 -6.00
CA GLU A 28 -2.05 18.39 -4.83
C GLU A 28 -3.04 18.98 -3.82
N ARG A 29 -4.03 19.75 -4.30
CA ARG A 29 -5.10 20.32 -3.44
C ARG A 29 -5.96 19.23 -2.82
N MET A 30 -6.37 18.22 -3.60
CA MET A 30 -7.13 17.08 -3.10
C MET A 30 -6.33 16.27 -2.07
N SER A 31 -5.03 16.07 -2.30
CA SER A 31 -4.13 15.40 -1.36
C SER A 31 -4.01 16.16 -0.04
N ALA A 32 -3.86 17.49 -0.10
CA ALA A 32 -3.84 18.34 1.09
C ALA A 32 -5.13 18.23 1.90
N LEU A 33 -6.30 18.23 1.23
CA LEU A 33 -7.59 18.04 1.89
C LEU A 33 -7.71 16.64 2.52
N ARG A 34 -7.26 15.58 1.83
CA ARG A 34 -7.25 14.21 2.37
C ARG A 34 -6.44 14.11 3.67
N LYS A 35 -5.30 14.80 3.76
CA LYS A 35 -4.47 14.86 4.97
C LYS A 35 -5.18 15.51 6.17
N VAL A 36 -6.24 16.29 5.95
CA VAL A 36 -7.07 16.85 7.02
C VAL A 36 -8.25 15.94 7.34
N ILE A 37 -8.94 15.44 6.31
CA ILE A 37 -10.17 14.67 6.46
C ILE A 37 -9.89 13.28 7.05
N GLU A 38 -8.87 12.58 6.54
CA GLU A 38 -8.61 11.19 6.92
C GLU A 38 -8.22 11.04 8.40
N PRO A 39 -7.29 11.83 8.97
CA PRO A 39 -6.99 11.75 10.41
C PRO A 39 -8.21 12.07 11.26
N PHE A 40 -8.97 13.10 10.90
CA PHE A 40 -10.19 13.45 11.63
C PHE A 40 -11.21 12.30 11.63
N MET A 41 -11.46 11.68 10.47
CA MET A 41 -12.37 10.52 10.37
C MET A 41 -11.86 9.34 11.18
N ARG A 42 -10.56 9.04 11.12
CA ARG A 42 -9.94 7.93 11.85
C ARG A 42 -10.00 8.15 13.37
N ASP A 43 -9.57 9.32 13.83
CA ASP A 43 -9.42 9.62 15.27
C ASP A 43 -10.78 9.76 15.98
N ASN A 44 -11.86 9.99 15.22
CA ASN A 44 -13.23 10.07 15.72
C ASN A 44 -14.11 8.87 15.33
N GLU A 45 -13.52 7.81 14.74
CA GLU A 45 -14.25 6.60 14.30
C GLU A 45 -15.43 6.87 13.34
N ILE A 46 -15.31 7.91 12.52
CA ILE A 46 -16.34 8.29 11.53
C ILE A 46 -16.08 7.57 10.21
N SER A 47 -17.04 6.75 9.77
CA SER A 47 -16.93 5.99 8.52
C SER A 47 -17.30 6.78 7.25
N ALA A 48 -18.11 7.85 7.38
CA ALA A 48 -18.49 8.70 6.26
C ALA A 48 -18.83 10.14 6.69
N ILE A 49 -18.42 11.11 5.86
CA ILE A 49 -18.77 12.53 6.00
C ILE A 49 -19.46 12.98 4.70
N ARG A 50 -20.69 13.47 4.80
CA ARG A 50 -21.40 14.09 3.67
C ARG A 50 -20.89 15.51 3.45
N ASP A 51 -20.88 15.95 2.19
CA ASP A 51 -20.68 17.37 1.91
C ASP A 51 -21.90 18.17 2.42
N ARG A 52 -21.70 19.47 2.67
CA ARG A 52 -22.76 20.33 3.21
C ARG A 52 -23.97 20.45 2.28
N ASN A 53 -23.73 20.33 0.97
CA ASN A 53 -24.78 20.44 -0.04
C ASN A 53 -25.46 19.10 -0.34
N ARG A 54 -25.04 18.01 0.34
CA ARG A 54 -25.56 16.64 0.19
C ARG A 54 -25.53 16.13 -1.27
N THR A 55 -24.54 16.59 -2.03
CA THR A 55 -24.26 16.11 -3.39
C THR A 55 -23.41 14.84 -3.40
N GLY A 56 -22.73 14.56 -2.29
CA GLY A 56 -21.91 13.38 -2.15
C GLY A 56 -21.39 13.18 -0.73
N LYS A 57 -20.53 12.20 -0.60
CA LYS A 57 -19.86 11.88 0.66
C LYS A 57 -18.48 11.33 0.44
N VAL A 58 -17.66 11.59 1.44
CA VAL A 58 -16.37 10.94 1.64
C VAL A 58 -16.60 9.74 2.55
N GLN A 59 -16.06 8.58 2.18
CA GLN A 59 -16.09 7.36 2.97
C GLN A 59 -14.67 6.92 3.31
N LEU A 60 -14.45 6.54 4.57
CA LEU A 60 -13.24 5.92 5.05
C LEU A 60 -13.42 4.41 4.99
N ASN A 61 -12.70 3.76 4.09
CA ASN A 61 -12.67 2.31 3.98
C ASN A 61 -11.47 1.78 4.78
N VAL A 62 -11.76 0.92 5.76
CA VAL A 62 -10.74 0.19 6.52
C VAL A 62 -10.59 -1.18 5.90
N GLN A 63 -9.37 -1.53 5.50
CA GLN A 63 -9.02 -2.86 5.03
C GLN A 63 -7.95 -3.45 5.93
N GLU A 64 -8.19 -4.64 6.44
CA GLU A 64 -7.15 -5.39 7.13
C GLU A 64 -6.20 -6.00 6.09
N ARG A 65 -4.92 -5.61 6.15
CA ARG A 65 -3.88 -6.20 5.32
C ARG A 65 -2.94 -7.01 6.19
N ALA A 66 -2.59 -8.22 5.76
CA ALA A 66 -1.59 -9.02 6.43
C ALA A 66 -0.26 -8.26 6.51
N ARG A 67 0.35 -8.22 7.69
CA ARG A 67 1.70 -7.66 7.88
C ARG A 67 2.69 -8.57 7.17
N MET A 68 3.25 -8.10 6.06
CA MET A 68 4.37 -8.78 5.43
C MET A 68 5.66 -8.46 6.20
N THR A 69 6.20 -9.45 6.91
CA THR A 69 7.52 -9.35 7.57
C THR A 69 8.57 -10.01 6.68
N ALA A 70 8.85 -9.42 5.52
CA ALA A 70 9.94 -9.89 4.68
C ALA A 70 11.29 -9.58 5.34
N ARG A 71 11.89 -10.56 6.03
CA ARG A 71 13.28 -10.48 6.49
C ARG A 71 14.16 -11.23 5.49
N TYR A 72 14.52 -10.56 4.40
CA TYR A 72 15.53 -11.07 3.47
C TYR A 72 16.74 -10.15 3.51
N THR A 73 17.90 -10.74 3.78
CA THR A 73 19.21 -10.07 3.85
C THR A 73 20.05 -10.44 2.64
N THR A 74 21.06 -9.63 2.31
CA THR A 74 22.02 -9.89 1.24
C THR A 74 23.17 -10.80 1.67
N TYR A 75 23.25 -11.16 2.96
CA TYR A 75 24.27 -12.08 3.46
C TYR A 75 23.82 -13.53 3.34
N GLU A 76 24.63 -14.35 2.68
CA GLU A 76 24.44 -15.80 2.65
C GLU A 76 24.94 -16.43 3.95
N VAL A 77 24.08 -17.25 4.58
CA VAL A 77 24.41 -17.94 5.85
C VAL A 77 25.66 -18.82 5.69
N GLU A 78 25.81 -19.47 4.53
CA GLU A 78 26.98 -20.33 4.22
C GLU A 78 28.29 -19.55 4.06
N GLN A 79 28.22 -18.27 3.70
CA GLN A 79 29.39 -17.42 3.60
C GLN A 79 29.78 -16.88 4.98
N LEU A 80 28.79 -16.47 5.77
CA LEU A 80 29.00 -16.05 7.16
C LEU A 80 29.51 -17.19 8.04
N SER A 81 29.05 -18.43 7.79
CA SER A 81 29.47 -19.60 8.57
C SER A 81 30.95 -19.97 8.42
N LYS A 82 31.60 -19.49 7.36
CA LYS A 82 33.04 -19.66 7.12
C LYS A 82 33.89 -18.59 7.79
N LEU A 83 33.30 -17.44 8.13
CA LEU A 83 34.01 -16.25 8.60
C LEU A 83 33.79 -15.95 10.09
N LEU A 84 32.71 -16.48 10.66
CA LEU A 84 32.31 -16.23 12.04
C LEU A 84 32.32 -17.52 12.86
N GLU A 85 32.50 -17.37 14.17
CA GLU A 85 32.33 -18.48 15.09
C GLU A 85 30.84 -18.87 15.22
N PRO A 86 30.52 -20.17 15.46
CA PRO A 86 29.14 -20.68 15.53
C PRO A 86 28.22 -19.87 16.45
N HIS A 87 28.73 -19.45 17.61
CA HIS A 87 27.95 -18.70 18.60
C HIS A 87 27.59 -17.28 18.14
N LEU A 88 28.39 -16.66 17.27
CA LEU A 88 28.10 -15.36 16.68
C LEU A 88 27.09 -15.47 15.54
N ILE A 89 27.22 -16.52 14.72
CA ILE A 89 26.27 -16.80 13.64
C ILE A 89 24.86 -17.00 14.19
N GLN A 90 24.71 -17.79 15.26
CA GLN A 90 23.42 -18.00 15.91
C GLN A 90 22.78 -16.70 16.40
N ARG A 91 23.57 -15.69 16.80
CA ARG A 91 23.05 -14.37 17.17
C ARG A 91 22.61 -13.52 15.99
N CYS A 92 23.11 -13.82 14.78
CA CYS A 92 22.75 -13.14 13.54
C CYS A 92 21.57 -13.81 12.83
N LEU A 93 21.26 -15.07 13.16
CA LEU A 93 20.15 -15.80 12.58
C LEU A 93 18.83 -15.42 13.24
N VAL A 94 17.80 -15.34 12.40
CA VAL A 94 16.42 -15.10 12.82
C VAL A 94 15.58 -16.25 12.31
N GLU A 95 14.78 -16.83 13.20
CA GLU A 95 13.76 -17.81 12.80
C GLU A 95 12.59 -17.10 12.13
N VAL A 96 12.23 -17.55 10.92
CA VAL A 96 11.14 -17.01 10.12
C VAL A 96 10.22 -18.15 9.67
N VAL A 97 8.92 -17.86 9.63
CA VAL A 97 7.91 -18.80 9.16
C VAL A 97 7.80 -18.66 7.64
N ASP A 98 8.01 -19.76 6.93
CA ASP A 98 7.79 -19.84 5.48
C ASP A 98 6.29 -19.81 5.19
N LYS A 99 5.82 -18.66 4.68
CA LYS A 99 4.41 -18.42 4.37
C LYS A 99 3.86 -19.45 3.38
N ASP A 100 4.60 -19.75 2.32
CA ASP A 100 4.09 -20.56 1.22
C ASP A 100 3.93 -22.02 1.67
N LYS A 101 4.85 -22.50 2.52
CA LYS A 101 4.71 -23.81 3.17
C LYS A 101 3.53 -23.86 4.14
N VAL A 102 3.32 -22.84 4.96
CA VAL A 102 2.16 -22.79 5.86
C VAL A 102 0.84 -22.78 5.08
N GLU A 103 0.76 -22.02 3.99
CA GLU A 103 -0.43 -22.02 3.13
C GLU A 103 -0.65 -23.35 2.41
N ALA A 104 0.41 -24.01 1.97
CA ALA A 104 0.34 -25.33 1.36
C ALA A 104 -0.17 -26.39 2.36
N LEU A 105 0.43 -26.45 3.56
CA LEU A 105 0.02 -27.39 4.61
C LEU A 105 -1.39 -27.14 5.11
N SER A 106 -1.80 -25.87 5.19
CA SER A 106 -3.18 -25.52 5.53
C SER A 106 -4.18 -25.98 4.47
N LYS A 107 -3.87 -25.82 3.17
CA LYS A 107 -4.72 -26.34 2.08
C LYS A 107 -4.83 -27.86 2.09
N LEU A 108 -3.80 -28.56 2.57
CA LEU A 108 -3.78 -30.01 2.74
C LEU A 108 -4.53 -30.48 3.99
N GLY A 109 -4.99 -29.56 4.86
CA GLY A 109 -5.68 -29.88 6.10
C GLY A 109 -4.77 -30.40 7.21
N GLU A 110 -3.45 -30.30 7.03
CA GLU A 110 -2.45 -30.75 8.00
C GLU A 110 -2.21 -29.74 9.13
N LEU A 111 -2.74 -28.52 8.99
CA LEU A 111 -2.73 -27.49 10.02
C LEU A 111 -4.13 -27.30 10.61
N PRO A 112 -4.24 -27.11 11.94
CA PRO A 112 -5.47 -26.66 12.57
C PRO A 112 -5.98 -25.36 11.92
N ALA A 113 -7.30 -25.24 11.74
CA ALA A 113 -7.91 -24.12 11.00
C ALA A 113 -7.59 -22.75 11.62
N ASP A 114 -7.41 -22.71 12.93
CA ASP A 114 -7.05 -21.56 13.74
C ASP A 114 -5.63 -21.04 13.50
N VAL A 115 -4.74 -21.82 12.86
CA VAL A 115 -3.36 -21.37 12.54
C VAL A 115 -3.37 -20.21 11.54
N ILE A 116 -4.34 -20.16 10.63
CA ILE A 116 -4.48 -19.03 9.68
C ILE A 116 -4.94 -17.76 10.41
N ASP A 117 -5.70 -17.90 11.48
CA ASP A 117 -6.30 -16.77 12.20
C ASP A 117 -5.26 -16.00 13.03
N TYR A 118 -4.08 -16.59 13.31
CA TYR A 118 -2.94 -15.90 13.94
C TYR A 118 -2.19 -14.95 13.00
N ARG A 119 -2.62 -14.81 11.74
CA ARG A 119 -2.04 -13.82 10.82
C ARG A 119 -2.16 -12.42 11.41
N THR A 120 -1.02 -11.80 11.69
CA THR A 120 -1.02 -10.41 12.16
C THR A 120 -1.44 -9.50 11.01
N THR A 121 -2.56 -8.79 11.17
CA THR A 121 -3.02 -7.78 10.21
C THR A 121 -2.67 -6.37 10.70
N SER A 122 -2.63 -5.42 9.78
CA SER A 122 -2.62 -3.99 10.06
C SER A 122 -3.78 -3.35 9.32
N PRO A 123 -4.54 -2.44 9.97
CA PRO A 123 -5.54 -1.66 9.28
C PRO A 123 -4.86 -0.71 8.28
N THR A 124 -5.32 -0.75 7.04
CA THR A 124 -4.99 0.23 6.01
C THR A 124 -6.23 1.08 5.75
N TYR A 125 -6.06 2.39 5.77
CA TYR A 125 -7.15 3.34 5.56
C TYR A 125 -7.09 3.86 4.13
N SER A 126 -8.25 3.95 3.49
CA SER A 126 -8.37 4.55 2.16
C SER A 126 -9.63 5.39 2.08
N LEU A 127 -9.51 6.57 1.47
CA LEU A 127 -10.58 7.54 1.39
C LEU A 127 -11.18 7.53 -0.03
N THR A 128 -12.49 7.30 -0.12
CA THR A 128 -13.22 7.23 -1.39
C THR A 128 -14.33 8.28 -1.42
N VAL A 129 -14.52 8.91 -2.57
CA VAL A 129 -15.62 9.87 -2.80
C VAL A 129 -16.75 9.16 -3.53
N ARG A 130 -17.99 9.30 -3.05
CA ARG A 130 -19.20 8.84 -3.73
C ARG A 130 -20.15 10.01 -3.93
N PHE A 131 -20.57 10.24 -5.17
CA PHE A 131 -21.64 11.18 -5.48
C PHE A 131 -22.99 10.51 -5.25
N GLU A 132 -23.94 11.23 -4.66
CA GLU A 132 -25.33 10.78 -4.56
C GLU A 132 -26.05 11.24 -5.84
N LYS A 133 -26.71 10.29 -6.52
CA LYS A 133 -27.49 10.56 -7.73
C LYS A 133 -28.85 11.16 -7.37
#